data_AF-A0A925E8F4-F1
#
_entry.id   AF-A0A925E8F4-F1
#
_cell.length_a   1.000
_cell.length_b   1.000
_cell.length_c   1.000
_cell.angle_alpha   90.00
_cell.angle_beta   90.00
_cell.angle_gamma   90.00
#
_symmetry.space_group_name_H-M   'P 1'
#
loop_
_entity.id
_entity.type
_entity.pdbx_description
1 polymer ?
#
loop_
_entity_poly.entity_id
_entity_poly.type
_entity_poly.pdbx_seq_one_letter_code
_entity_poly.pdbx_strand_id
1 'polypeptide(L)'
;MKLVLLPLLFCGIVAQGQLNTDEPLLAKISMNNSVQQKSIPVAALEGKIKIGKTNRWKLDKNKIITGALLFTSGAAKGFNEGLQYKYRGFENIFPKANDQWFYPTFSYLNKYKDHDPEKGAKFPLSTSVLVMFTDQYHLNNFIQRTALTSALVIKIGEGKKPFKNYLLDIVYYTICYQVGFHSMYYPISMRE
;
A
#
# COMPACT_ATOMS: atom_id res chain seq x y z
N MET A 1 -34.70 -16.26 9.42
CA MET A 1 -33.24 -16.13 9.20
C MET A 1 -32.81 -14.74 9.64
N LYS A 2 -32.14 -14.59 10.79
CA LYS A 2 -31.57 -13.31 11.23
C LYS A 2 -30.10 -13.30 10.85
N LEU A 3 -29.74 -12.47 9.87
CA LEU A 3 -28.35 -12.19 9.50
C LEU A 3 -27.85 -11.10 10.45
N VAL A 4 -26.96 -11.46 11.38
CA VAL A 4 -26.29 -10.51 12.27
C VAL A 4 -25.01 -10.06 11.55
N LEU A 5 -25.01 -8.83 11.04
CA LEU A 5 -23.79 -8.14 10.60
C LEU A 5 -23.12 -7.51 11.83
N LEU A 6 -21.94 -8.01 12.17
CA LEU A 6 -21.06 -7.40 13.17
C LEU A 6 -20.05 -6.48 12.45
N PRO A 7 -19.97 -5.17 12.74
CA PRO A 7 -18.86 -4.36 12.28
C PRO A 7 -17.68 -4.53 13.26
N LEU A 8 -16.55 -5.03 12.75
CA LEU A 8 -15.27 -5.01 13.45
C LEU A 8 -14.76 -3.56 13.54
N LEU A 9 -15.13 -2.88 14.64
CA LEU A 9 -14.48 -1.67 15.11
C LEU A 9 -13.09 -2.04 15.66
N PHE A 10 -12.04 -1.69 14.91
CA PHE A 10 -10.67 -1.67 15.42
C PHE A 10 -10.54 -0.45 16.34
N CYS A 11 -10.83 -0.64 17.62
CA CYS A 11 -10.57 0.36 18.65
C CYS A 11 -9.07 0.31 19.01
N GLY A 12 -8.38 1.43 18.83
CA GLY A 12 -6.97 1.57 19.17
C GLY A 12 -6.74 1.43 20.67
N ILE A 13 -5.91 0.46 21.06
CA ILE A 13 -5.36 0.40 22.42
C ILE A 13 -4.12 1.29 22.43
N VAL A 14 -4.26 2.51 22.95
CA VAL A 14 -3.14 3.32 23.41
C VAL A 14 -2.76 2.79 24.78
N ALA A 15 -1.69 2.01 24.88
CA ALA A 15 -1.12 1.62 26.16
C ALA A 15 -0.37 2.82 26.76
N GLN A 16 -1.00 3.51 27.71
CA GLN A 16 -0.29 4.39 28.66
C GLN A 16 0.48 3.51 29.63
N GLY A 17 1.79 3.38 29.41
CA GLY A 17 2.69 2.82 30.42
C GLY A 17 2.98 3.87 31.48
N GLN A 18 2.43 3.71 32.68
CA GLN A 18 2.89 4.42 33.87
C GLN A 18 4.19 3.76 34.35
N LEU A 19 5.26 4.55 34.35
CA LEU A 19 6.48 4.29 35.11
C LEU A 19 6.31 4.95 36.48
N ASN A 20 6.51 4.18 37.55
CA ASN A 20 6.98 4.60 38.89
C ASN A 20 7.47 3.31 39.57
N THR A 21 8.77 3.06 39.66
CA THR A 21 9.69 3.48 40.75
C THR A 21 9.13 3.16 42.13
N ASP A 22 9.64 2.10 42.75
CA ASP A 22 10.36 2.14 44.04
C ASP A 22 10.51 0.73 44.62
N GLU A 23 11.75 0.18 44.59
CA GLU A 23 12.26 -0.66 45.67
C GLU A 23 13.78 -0.91 45.51
N PRO A 24 14.62 -0.58 46.51
CA PRO A 24 16.01 -0.99 46.53
C PRO A 24 16.14 -2.32 47.28
N LEU A 25 15.98 -3.44 46.57
CA LEU A 25 16.23 -4.76 47.14
C LEU A 25 17.73 -5.08 47.11
N LEU A 26 18.43 -4.59 48.13
CA LEU A 26 19.78 -5.00 48.53
C LEU A 26 19.78 -6.47 48.94
N ALA A 27 19.79 -7.38 47.97
CA ALA A 27 20.11 -8.78 48.20
C ALA A 27 21.65 -8.94 48.21
N LYS A 28 22.19 -9.26 49.39
CA LYS A 28 23.59 -9.67 49.60
C LYS A 28 23.96 -10.80 48.65
N ILE A 29 24.79 -10.50 47.66
CA ILE A 29 25.48 -11.52 46.86
C ILE A 29 26.68 -12.00 47.68
N SER A 30 26.57 -13.21 48.24
CA SER A 30 27.69 -13.94 48.81
C SER A 30 28.63 -14.37 47.67
N MET A 31 29.81 -13.75 47.58
CA MET A 31 30.85 -14.16 46.63
C MET A 31 31.57 -15.39 47.18
N ASN A 32 31.06 -16.57 46.81
CA ASN A 32 31.81 -17.80 46.96
C ASN A 32 32.71 -17.98 45.72
N ASN A 33 33.92 -17.42 45.80
CA ASN A 33 34.95 -17.56 44.78
C ASN A 33 35.61 -18.94 44.89
N SER A 34 35.02 -19.93 44.23
CA SER A 34 35.74 -21.14 43.83
C SER A 34 35.48 -21.43 42.35
N VAL A 35 35.96 -20.52 41.50
CA VAL A 35 36.05 -20.77 40.06
C VAL A 35 37.16 -21.80 39.86
N GLN A 36 36.78 -23.08 39.81
CA GLN A 36 37.64 -24.10 39.20
C GLN A 36 37.71 -23.78 37.71
N GLN A 37 38.83 -23.17 37.31
CA GLN A 37 39.14 -22.89 35.93
C GLN A 37 39.48 -24.20 35.22
N LYS A 38 38.43 -24.91 34.79
CA LYS A 38 38.56 -26.11 33.96
C LYS A 38 39.10 -25.63 32.61
N SER A 39 40.38 -25.87 32.34
CA SER A 39 41.02 -25.56 31.07
C SER A 39 40.25 -26.27 29.95
N ILE A 40 39.47 -25.51 29.19
CA ILE A 40 38.80 -26.04 28.00
C ILE A 40 39.92 -26.37 27.00
N PRO A 41 40.04 -27.62 26.54
CA PRO A 41 41.04 -27.98 25.55
C PRO A 41 40.82 -27.13 24.29
N VAL A 42 41.88 -26.44 23.84
CA VAL A 42 41.92 -25.56 22.66
C VAL A 42 41.69 -26.34 21.35
N ALA A 43 41.63 -27.67 21.41
CA ALA A 43 41.40 -28.56 20.30
C ALA A 43 39.89 -28.73 20.00
N ALA A 44 39.25 -27.74 19.37
CA ALA A 44 38.05 -27.91 18.51
C ALA A 44 37.44 -26.59 17.96
N LEU A 45 38.22 -25.51 17.79
CA LEU A 45 37.72 -24.29 17.13
C LEU A 45 38.06 -24.20 15.64
N GLU A 46 38.21 -25.35 14.97
CA GLU A 46 38.16 -25.43 13.49
C GLU A 46 36.73 -25.41 12.93
N GLY A 47 35.75 -25.01 13.75
CA GLY A 47 34.41 -24.73 13.29
C GLY A 47 34.40 -23.46 12.44
N LYS A 48 34.38 -23.60 11.11
CA LYS A 48 34.11 -22.51 10.16
C LYS A 48 33.01 -21.60 10.72
N ILE A 49 33.38 -20.40 11.16
CA ILE A 49 32.42 -19.40 11.63
C ILE A 49 31.47 -19.11 10.47
N LYS A 50 30.26 -19.68 10.51
CA LYS A 50 29.20 -19.34 9.56
C LYS A 50 28.77 -17.92 9.89
N ILE A 51 29.42 -16.93 9.27
CA ILE A 51 28.96 -15.54 9.31
C ILE A 51 27.53 -15.57 8.75
N GLY A 52 26.56 -15.38 9.64
CA GLY A 52 25.15 -15.40 9.28
C GLY A 52 24.90 -14.40 8.16
N LYS A 53 24.13 -14.82 7.13
CA LYS A 53 23.75 -13.94 6.01
C LYS A 53 23.21 -12.63 6.58
N THR A 54 23.97 -11.54 6.40
CA THR A 54 23.54 -10.22 6.86
C THR A 54 22.22 -9.87 6.20
N ASN A 55 21.23 -9.47 6.99
CA ASN A 55 19.88 -9.12 6.53
C ASN A 55 19.88 -7.73 5.88
N ARG A 56 20.60 -7.59 4.76
CA ARG A 56 20.67 -6.36 3.98
C ARG A 56 19.40 -6.21 3.17
N TRP A 57 18.86 -5.00 3.15
CA TRP A 57 17.75 -4.66 2.26
C TRP A 57 18.19 -4.83 0.81
N LYS A 58 17.31 -5.44 0.02
CA LYS A 58 17.55 -5.73 -1.40
C LYS A 58 16.24 -5.71 -2.16
N LEU A 59 16.31 -5.26 -3.41
CA LEU A 59 15.19 -5.30 -4.34
C LEU A 59 15.02 -6.73 -4.86
N ASP A 60 14.04 -7.43 -4.30
CA ASP A 60 13.65 -8.75 -4.76
C ASP A 60 12.44 -8.66 -5.70
N LYS A 61 12.05 -9.80 -6.28
CA LYS A 61 10.93 -9.88 -7.21
C LYS A 61 9.62 -9.34 -6.61
N ASN A 62 9.34 -9.61 -5.34
CA ASN A 62 8.12 -9.14 -4.69
C ASN A 62 8.14 -7.63 -4.50
N LYS A 63 9.29 -7.04 -4.14
CA LYS A 63 9.43 -5.58 -4.07
C LYS A 63 9.26 -4.91 -5.41
N ILE A 64 9.82 -5.49 -6.48
CA ILE A 64 9.65 -4.97 -7.85
C ILE A 64 8.17 -5.00 -8.24
N ILE A 65 7.50 -6.14 -8.08
CA ILE A 65 6.07 -6.28 -8.41
C ILE A 65 5.22 -5.33 -7.56
N THR A 66 5.47 -5.25 -6.26
CA THR A 66 4.75 -4.32 -5.37
C THR A 66 4.98 -2.87 -5.78
N GLY A 67 6.21 -2.48 -6.09
CA GLY A 67 6.53 -1.15 -6.58
C GLY A 67 5.82 -0.81 -7.89
N ALA A 68 5.80 -1.75 -8.85
CA ALA A 68 5.06 -1.59 -10.10
C ALA A 68 3.55 -1.43 -9.87
N LEU A 69 2.96 -2.20 -8.96
CA LEU A 69 1.54 -2.06 -8.59
C LEU A 69 1.26 -0.69 -7.96
N LEU A 70 2.13 -0.20 -7.08
CA LEU A 70 1.96 1.13 -6.49
C LEU A 70 2.18 2.26 -7.49
N PHE A 71 3.10 2.10 -8.43
CA PHE A 71 3.23 3.01 -9.58
C PHE A 71 1.93 3.05 -10.38
N THR A 72 1.37 1.90 -10.76
CA THR A 72 0.10 1.82 -11.49
C THR A 72 -1.05 2.45 -10.72
N SER A 73 -1.08 2.26 -9.40
CA SER A 73 -2.08 2.89 -8.53
C SER A 73 -1.95 4.41 -8.54
N GLY A 74 -0.73 4.93 -8.36
CA GLY A 74 -0.44 6.35 -8.45
C GLY A 74 -0.84 6.92 -9.81
N ALA A 75 -0.47 6.26 -10.91
CA ALA A 75 -0.80 6.68 -12.27
C ALA A 75 -2.31 6.77 -12.51
N ALA A 76 -3.08 5.75 -12.10
CA ALA A 76 -4.53 5.77 -12.21
C ALA A 76 -5.17 6.91 -11.41
N LYS A 77 -4.65 7.17 -10.19
CA LYS A 77 -5.10 8.29 -9.35
C LYS A 77 -4.75 9.64 -9.96
N GLY A 78 -3.53 9.82 -10.45
CA GLY A 78 -3.08 11.06 -11.09
C GLY A 78 -3.85 11.35 -12.37
N PHE A 79 -4.15 10.32 -13.17
CA PHE A 79 -5.00 10.47 -14.35
C PHE A 79 -6.44 10.88 -13.97
N ASN A 80 -7.02 10.27 -12.93
CA ASN A 80 -8.34 10.68 -12.43
C ASN A 80 -8.40 12.12 -11.93
N GLU A 81 -7.42 12.56 -11.16
CA GLU A 81 -7.36 13.96 -10.70
C GLU A 81 -7.11 14.93 -11.86
N GLY A 82 -6.33 14.52 -12.86
CA GLY A 82 -6.17 15.25 -14.11
C GLY A 82 -7.51 15.45 -14.82
N LEU A 83 -8.31 14.39 -14.98
CA LEU A 83 -9.64 14.49 -15.59
C LEU A 83 -10.61 15.33 -14.74
N GLN A 84 -10.57 15.21 -13.42
CA GLN A 84 -11.52 15.85 -12.52
C GLN A 84 -11.27 17.35 -12.34
N TYR A 85 -10.01 17.75 -12.23
CA TYR A 85 -9.64 19.12 -11.90
C TYR A 85 -9.00 19.88 -13.05
N LYS A 86 -8.53 19.17 -14.08
CA LYS A 86 -7.68 19.70 -15.16
C LYS A 86 -8.15 19.26 -16.55
N TYR A 87 -9.47 19.12 -16.75
CA TYR A 87 -10.03 18.51 -17.95
C TYR A 87 -9.65 19.23 -19.25
N ARG A 88 -9.58 20.56 -19.25
CA ARG A 88 -9.15 21.34 -20.42
C ARG A 88 -7.72 20.98 -20.85
N GLY A 89 -6.83 20.76 -19.89
CA GLY A 89 -5.48 20.28 -20.16
C GLY A 89 -5.47 18.88 -20.79
N PHE A 90 -6.40 18.01 -20.41
CA PHE A 90 -6.57 16.69 -21.03
C PHE A 90 -7.10 16.81 -22.47
N GLU A 91 -8.12 17.63 -22.70
CA GLU A 91 -8.68 17.91 -24.03
C GLU A 91 -7.61 18.49 -24.97
N ASN A 92 -6.74 19.37 -24.47
CA ASN A 92 -5.61 19.93 -25.25
C ASN A 92 -4.58 18.85 -25.67
N ILE A 93 -4.43 17.76 -24.91
CA ILE A 93 -3.58 16.62 -25.30
C ILE A 93 -4.32 15.69 -26.26
N PHE A 94 -5.60 15.45 -25.99
CA PHE A 94 -6.44 14.48 -26.68
C PHE A 94 -7.72 15.14 -27.21
N PRO A 95 -7.63 16.03 -28.23
CA PRO A 95 -8.77 16.82 -28.70
C PRO A 95 -9.86 16.00 -29.42
N LYS A 96 -9.62 14.70 -29.62
CA LYS A 96 -10.57 13.75 -30.22
C LYS A 96 -11.04 12.70 -29.22
N ALA A 97 -10.72 12.87 -27.93
CA ALA A 97 -11.24 11.99 -26.89
C ALA A 97 -12.77 12.12 -26.81
N ASN A 98 -13.44 11.03 -26.47
CA ASN A 98 -14.88 11.04 -26.28
C ASN A 98 -15.22 11.61 -24.90
N ASP A 99 -15.75 12.83 -24.85
CA ASP A 99 -16.12 13.48 -23.60
C ASP A 99 -17.13 12.67 -22.79
N GLN A 100 -18.03 11.93 -23.46
CA GLN A 100 -19.00 11.06 -22.79
C GLN A 100 -18.31 9.95 -22.00
N TRP A 101 -17.07 9.57 -22.32
CA TRP A 101 -16.29 8.60 -21.56
C TRP A 101 -15.32 9.25 -20.56
N PHE A 102 -14.67 10.34 -20.97
CA PHE A 102 -13.55 10.94 -20.22
C PHE A 102 -13.94 12.09 -19.31
N TYR A 103 -15.01 12.84 -19.59
CA TYR A 103 -15.33 14.04 -18.82
C TYR A 103 -16.17 13.70 -17.57
N PRO A 104 -15.63 13.82 -16.34
CA PRO A 104 -16.31 13.32 -15.15
C PRO A 104 -17.64 14.03 -14.84
N THR A 105 -17.84 15.24 -15.39
CA THR A 105 -19.07 16.03 -15.20
C THR A 105 -20.32 15.30 -15.69
N PHE A 106 -20.22 14.45 -16.72
CA PHE A 106 -21.38 13.70 -17.23
C PHE A 106 -21.09 12.26 -17.64
N SER A 107 -19.82 11.83 -17.71
CA SER A 107 -19.49 10.44 -18.06
C SER A 107 -20.07 9.43 -17.08
N TYR A 108 -20.31 9.82 -15.82
CA TYR A 108 -20.97 8.98 -14.82
C TYR A 108 -22.38 8.53 -15.22
N LEU A 109 -23.03 9.22 -16.17
CA LEU A 109 -24.35 8.85 -16.67
C LEU A 109 -24.33 7.61 -17.56
N ASN A 110 -23.16 7.19 -18.06
CA ASN A 110 -23.01 6.00 -18.90
C ASN A 110 -23.42 4.69 -18.22
N LYS A 111 -23.53 4.69 -16.88
CA LYS A 111 -24.03 3.55 -16.12
C LYS A 111 -25.55 3.37 -16.23
N TYR A 112 -26.27 4.34 -16.78
CA TYR A 112 -27.72 4.31 -16.92
C TYR A 112 -28.15 4.13 -18.38
N LYS A 113 -29.36 3.57 -18.60
CA LYS A 113 -29.95 3.45 -19.93
C LYS A 113 -30.21 4.84 -20.50
N ASP A 114 -29.83 5.06 -21.76
CA ASP A 114 -29.97 6.35 -22.45
C ASP A 114 -29.39 7.56 -21.68
N HIS A 115 -28.43 7.34 -20.78
CA HIS A 115 -27.88 8.35 -19.87
C HIS A 115 -28.90 8.94 -18.88
N ASP A 116 -30.01 8.23 -18.62
CA ASP A 116 -31.10 8.66 -17.76
C ASP A 116 -31.19 7.78 -16.49
N PRO A 117 -30.89 8.33 -15.30
CA PRO A 117 -30.98 7.60 -14.03
C PRO A 117 -32.33 6.96 -13.76
N GLU A 118 -33.43 7.56 -14.21
CA GLU A 118 -34.80 7.08 -13.99
C GLU A 118 -35.10 5.79 -14.78
N LYS A 119 -34.39 5.57 -15.90
CA LYS A 119 -34.50 4.34 -16.71
C LYS A 119 -33.69 3.17 -16.13
N GLY A 120 -32.93 3.41 -15.07
CA GLY A 120 -32.14 2.41 -14.37
C GLY A 120 -30.86 2.00 -15.10
N ALA A 121 -30.27 0.89 -14.66
CA ALA A 121 -28.94 0.43 -15.08
C ALA A 121 -28.86 0.09 -16.58
N LYS A 122 -27.81 0.54 -17.26
CA LYS A 122 -27.57 0.31 -18.71
C LYS A 122 -27.46 -1.17 -19.04
N PHE A 123 -26.72 -1.90 -18.22
CA PHE A 123 -26.56 -3.35 -18.25
C PHE A 123 -26.48 -3.89 -16.81
N PRO A 124 -26.63 -5.21 -16.56
CA PRO A 124 -26.61 -5.76 -15.21
C PRO A 124 -25.38 -5.30 -14.41
N LEU A 125 -25.60 -4.81 -13.20
CA LEU A 125 -24.55 -4.31 -12.29
C LEU A 125 -23.73 -3.09 -12.77
N SER A 126 -24.11 -2.43 -13.88
CA SER A 126 -23.45 -1.21 -14.36
C SER A 126 -23.48 -0.05 -13.35
N THR A 127 -24.48 -0.01 -12.46
CA THR A 127 -24.57 0.98 -11.37
C THR A 127 -23.87 0.56 -10.08
N SER A 128 -23.27 -0.64 -10.04
CA SER A 128 -22.66 -1.23 -8.85
C SER A 128 -21.29 -1.86 -9.14
N VAL A 129 -21.20 -3.19 -9.24
CA VAL A 129 -19.94 -3.93 -9.34
C VAL A 129 -19.26 -3.72 -10.69
N LEU A 130 -20.05 -3.62 -11.77
CA LEU A 130 -19.54 -3.47 -13.13
C LEU A 130 -19.45 -2.00 -13.60
N VAL A 131 -19.50 -1.05 -12.65
CA VAL A 131 -19.39 0.38 -12.92
C VAL A 131 -18.02 0.76 -13.52
N MET A 132 -16.97 -0.05 -13.31
CA MET A 132 -15.67 0.21 -13.92
C MET A 132 -15.68 0.15 -15.46
N PHE A 133 -16.74 -0.38 -16.08
CA PHE A 133 -16.89 -0.44 -17.54
C PHE A 133 -17.75 0.69 -18.11
N THR A 134 -18.20 1.64 -17.29
CA THR A 134 -19.13 2.70 -17.74
C THR A 134 -18.43 3.98 -18.13
N ASP A 135 -17.33 4.32 -17.46
CA ASP A 135 -16.58 5.54 -17.74
C ASP A 135 -15.15 5.46 -17.20
N GLN A 136 -14.31 6.40 -17.64
CA GLN A 136 -12.91 6.43 -17.28
C GLN A 136 -12.69 6.64 -15.78
N TYR A 137 -13.55 7.42 -15.12
CA TYR A 137 -13.40 7.76 -13.71
C TYR A 137 -13.53 6.53 -12.82
N HIS A 138 -14.57 5.72 -13.03
CA HIS A 138 -14.78 4.48 -12.31
C HIS A 138 -13.74 3.41 -12.68
N LEU A 139 -13.33 3.33 -13.95
CA LEU A 139 -12.26 2.42 -14.38
C LEU A 139 -10.95 2.69 -13.63
N ASN A 140 -10.49 3.93 -13.59
CA ASN A 140 -9.26 4.31 -12.89
C ASN A 140 -9.36 4.08 -11.37
N ASN A 141 -10.52 4.36 -10.76
CA ASN A 141 -10.73 4.07 -9.34
C ASN A 141 -10.65 2.56 -9.05
N PHE A 142 -11.18 1.73 -9.94
CA PHE A 142 -11.07 0.28 -9.86
C PHE A 142 -9.61 -0.18 -10.01
N ILE A 143 -8.86 0.34 -10.99
CA ILE A 143 -7.44 0.04 -11.19
C ILE A 143 -6.64 0.44 -9.95
N GLN A 144 -6.84 1.66 -9.44
CA GLN A 144 -6.14 2.18 -8.27
C GLN A 144 -6.32 1.26 -7.05
N ARG A 145 -7.57 0.92 -6.74
CA ARG A 145 -7.93 0.08 -5.57
C ARG A 145 -7.46 -1.36 -5.73
N THR A 146 -7.60 -1.92 -6.93
CA THR A 146 -7.14 -3.29 -7.21
C THR A 146 -5.63 -3.37 -7.06
N ALA A 147 -4.89 -2.41 -7.63
CA ALA A 147 -3.43 -2.39 -7.54
C ALA A 147 -2.94 -2.23 -6.08
N LEU A 148 -3.54 -1.34 -5.29
CA LEU A 148 -3.22 -1.21 -3.85
C LEU A 148 -3.52 -2.48 -3.07
N THR A 149 -4.68 -3.10 -3.32
CA THR A 149 -5.09 -4.32 -2.62
C THR A 149 -4.15 -5.47 -2.97
N SER A 150 -3.79 -5.65 -4.25
CA SER A 150 -2.82 -6.65 -4.68
C SER A 150 -1.43 -6.41 -4.07
N ALA A 151 -0.98 -5.16 -4.04
CA ALA A 151 0.29 -4.80 -3.40
C ALA A 151 0.28 -5.18 -1.91
N LEU A 152 -0.80 -4.86 -1.19
CA LEU A 152 -0.96 -5.22 0.22
C LEU A 152 -0.96 -6.74 0.44
N VAL A 153 -1.70 -7.50 -0.37
CA VAL A 153 -1.77 -8.97 -0.27
C VAL A 153 -0.39 -9.59 -0.43
N ILE A 154 0.41 -9.12 -1.39
CA ILE A 154 1.79 -9.60 -1.58
C ILE A 154 2.63 -9.33 -0.32
N LYS A 155 2.53 -8.13 0.27
CA LYS A 155 3.32 -7.74 1.45
C LYS A 155 2.97 -8.54 2.70
N ILE A 156 1.69 -8.85 2.90
CA ILE A 156 1.25 -9.69 4.02
C ILE A 156 1.89 -11.10 3.92
N GLY A 157 2.09 -11.61 2.71
CA GLY A 157 2.71 -12.92 2.47
C GLY A 157 4.23 -13.00 2.70
N GLU A 158 4.95 -11.88 2.92
CA GLU A 158 6.42 -11.87 3.00
C GLU A 158 7.00 -12.20 4.39
N GLY A 159 6.15 -12.33 5.41
CA GLY A 159 6.57 -12.61 6.79
C GLY A 159 7.28 -11.44 7.49
N LYS A 160 7.88 -11.72 8.66
CA LYS A 160 8.50 -10.71 9.52
C LYS A 160 9.88 -10.30 9.01
N LYS A 161 10.17 -9.00 9.03
CA LYS A 161 11.46 -8.40 8.65
C LYS A 161 12.00 -7.51 9.78
N PRO A 162 13.31 -7.20 9.80
CA PRO A 162 13.84 -6.17 10.69
C PRO A 162 13.20 -4.81 10.42
N PHE A 163 12.99 -4.00 11.45
CA PHE A 163 12.32 -2.70 11.36
C PHE A 163 12.91 -1.76 10.28
N LYS A 164 14.25 -1.71 10.17
CA LYS A 164 14.95 -0.91 9.15
C LYS A 164 14.52 -1.24 7.73
N ASN A 165 14.19 -2.51 7.44
CA ASN A 165 13.75 -2.92 6.12
C ASN A 165 12.33 -2.42 5.82
N TYR A 166 11.47 -2.29 6.84
CA TYR A 166 10.13 -1.69 6.65
C TYR A 166 10.23 -0.20 6.33
N LEU A 167 11.15 0.55 6.95
CA LEU A 167 11.36 1.96 6.62
C LEU A 167 11.83 2.15 5.18
N LEU A 168 12.78 1.32 4.72
CA LEU A 168 13.25 1.36 3.33
C LEU A 168 12.16 0.94 2.34
N ASP A 169 11.35 -0.06 2.69
CA ASP A 169 10.17 -0.46 1.91
C ASP A 169 9.18 0.72 1.79
N ILE A 170 8.87 1.43 2.88
CA ILE A 170 8.00 2.62 2.87
C ILE A 170 8.53 3.67 1.91
N VAL A 171 9.79 4.07 2.04
CA VAL A 171 10.40 5.09 1.17
C VAL A 171 10.32 4.67 -0.30
N TYR A 172 10.74 3.44 -0.61
CA TYR A 172 10.70 2.92 -1.98
C TYR A 172 9.27 2.93 -2.55
N TYR A 173 8.30 2.44 -1.80
CA TYR A 173 6.90 2.35 -2.22
C TYR A 173 6.22 3.71 -2.38
N THR A 174 6.52 4.66 -1.49
CA THR A 174 6.07 6.05 -1.62
C THR A 174 6.63 6.66 -2.90
N ILE A 175 7.93 6.47 -3.19
CA ILE A 175 8.53 6.96 -4.44
C ILE A 175 7.82 6.35 -5.65
N CYS A 176 7.63 5.03 -5.69
CA CYS A 176 6.92 4.39 -6.81
C CYS A 176 5.53 4.99 -7.04
N TYR A 177 4.74 5.16 -5.97
CA TYR A 177 3.41 5.75 -6.05
C TYR A 177 3.45 7.20 -6.57
N GLN A 178 4.32 8.03 -5.98
CA GLN A 178 4.45 9.45 -6.36
C GLN A 178 4.91 9.60 -7.81
N VAL A 179 5.88 8.82 -8.24
CA VAL A 179 6.34 8.82 -9.65
C VAL A 179 5.20 8.42 -10.59
N GLY A 180 4.41 7.41 -10.23
CA GLY A 180 3.20 7.04 -10.97
C GLY A 180 2.22 8.21 -11.08
N PHE A 181 1.85 8.80 -9.95
CA PHE A 181 0.93 9.93 -9.88
C PHE A 181 1.38 11.11 -10.74
N HIS A 182 2.61 11.58 -10.53
CA HIS A 182 3.15 12.75 -11.22
C HIS A 182 3.35 12.51 -12.72
N SER A 183 3.63 11.27 -13.14
CA SER A 183 3.79 10.94 -14.56
C SER A 183 2.49 11.12 -15.36
N MET A 184 1.32 11.01 -14.72
CA MET A 184 0.02 11.23 -15.37
C MET A 184 -0.55 12.63 -15.10
N TYR A 185 -0.42 13.13 -13.86
CA TYR A 185 -1.05 14.38 -13.45
C TYR A 185 -0.40 15.62 -14.08
N TYR A 186 0.94 15.72 -14.06
CA TYR A 186 1.62 16.94 -14.53
C TYR A 186 1.49 17.21 -16.03
N PRO A 187 1.61 16.20 -16.93
CA PRO A 187 1.40 16.45 -18.36
C PRO A 187 0.04 17.07 -18.67
N ILE A 188 -1.01 16.66 -17.94
CA ILE A 188 -2.36 17.22 -18.05
C ILE A 188 -2.41 18.62 -17.44
N SER A 189 -1.95 18.78 -16.20
CA SER A 189 -2.05 20.04 -15.47
C SER A 189 -1.25 21.20 -16.08
N MET A 190 -0.15 20.92 -16.81
CA MET A 190 0.68 21.95 -17.42
C MET A 190 0.13 22.49 -18.75
N ARG A 191 -0.95 21.92 -19.27
CA ARG A 191 -1.55 22.28 -20.56
C ARG A 191 -2.91 22.95 -20.42
N GLU A 192 -3.29 23.34 -19.22
CA GLU A 192 -4.50 24.16 -18.99
C GLU A 192 -4.37 25.58 -19.49
#